data_AF-A0A9P8ADN2-F1
#
_entry.id   AF-A0A9P8ADN2-F1
#
_cell.length_a   1.000
_cell.length_b   1.000
_cell.length_c   1.000
_cell.angle_alpha   90.00
_cell.angle_beta   90.00
_cell.angle_gamma   90.00
#
_symmetry.space_group_name_H-M   'P 1'
#
loop_
_entity.id
_entity.type
_entity.pdbx_description
1 polymer ?
#
loop_
_entity_poly.entity_id
_entity_poly.type
_entity_poly.pdbx_seq_one_letter_code
_entity_poly.pdbx_strand_id
1 'polypeptide(L)'
;MLHNVYAALVAEHKWSPTARTSANGTEGNIVFLQLLVDALALQPCNPTVPDARDAIIQADAVRYNGANKCLLWKAFASKGLGVGAANHKDSSKAPDDC
;
A
#
# COMPACT_ATOMS: atom_id res chain seq x y z
N MET A 1 1.97 7.72 -7.51
CA MET A 1 1.43 7.19 -6.25
C MET A 1 2.07 5.86 -5.85
N LEU A 2 1.83 4.76 -6.59
CA LEU A 2 2.35 3.43 -6.23
C LEU A 2 3.88 3.36 -6.10
N HIS A 3 4.62 4.15 -6.88
CA HIS A 3 6.08 4.24 -6.73
C HIS A 3 6.50 4.72 -5.32
N ASN A 4 5.73 5.59 -4.66
CA ASN A 4 6.04 6.04 -3.30
C ASN A 4 5.76 4.94 -2.28
N VAL A 5 4.71 4.16 -2.49
CA VAL A 5 4.39 3.01 -1.65
C VAL A 5 5.52 1.98 -1.75
N TYR A 6 5.93 1.65 -2.97
CA TYR A 6 7.12 0.83 -3.22
C TYR A 6 8.37 1.39 -2.54
N ALA A 7 8.67 2.68 -2.74
CA ALA A 7 9.86 3.31 -2.17
C ALA A 7 9.82 3.32 -0.63
N ALA A 8 8.67 3.57 -0.03
CA ALA A 8 8.48 3.55 1.41
C ALA A 8 8.69 2.13 1.99
N LEU A 9 8.11 1.11 1.35
CA LEU A 9 8.31 -0.28 1.76
C LEU A 9 9.76 -0.72 1.59
N VAL A 10 10.43 -0.33 0.50
CA VAL A 10 11.86 -0.63 0.29
C VAL A 10 12.75 0.11 1.29
N ALA A 11 12.41 1.34 1.67
CA ALA A 11 13.14 2.07 2.70
C ALA A 11 13.01 1.39 4.07
N GLU A 12 11.82 0.90 4.43
CA GLU A 12 11.55 0.22 5.69
C GLU A 12 12.16 -1.19 5.74
N HIS A 13 11.90 -1.99 4.71
CA HIS A 13 12.18 -3.43 4.69
C HIS A 13 13.38 -3.82 3.83
N LYS A 14 14.12 -2.85 3.30
CA LYS A 14 15.23 -3.03 2.34
C LYS A 14 14.76 -3.59 0.99
N TRP A 15 15.70 -3.72 0.07
CA TRP A 15 15.47 -4.25 -1.27
C TRP A 15 16.03 -5.67 -1.40
N SER A 16 15.25 -6.57 -1.99
CA SER A 16 15.67 -7.94 -2.31
C SER A 16 16.13 -8.08 -3.77
N PRO A 17 17.30 -8.69 -4.02
CA PRO A 17 17.76 -9.03 -5.37
C PRO A 17 16.97 -10.17 -6.02
N THR A 18 16.26 -10.97 -5.24
CA THR A 18 15.59 -12.20 -5.69
C THR A 18 14.07 -12.04 -5.78
N ALA A 19 13.52 -10.85 -5.58
CA ALA A 19 12.08 -10.59 -5.59
C ALA A 19 11.36 -10.99 -6.90
N ARG A 20 12.10 -11.10 -8.01
CA ARG A 20 11.56 -11.54 -9.30
C ARG A 20 11.40 -13.06 -9.42
N THR A 21 12.06 -13.82 -8.55
CA THR A 21 12.12 -15.29 -8.61
C THR A 21 11.68 -15.96 -7.31
N SER A 22 11.52 -15.20 -6.22
CA SER A 22 11.05 -15.68 -4.93
C SER A 22 10.16 -14.65 -4.25
N ALA A 23 9.02 -15.12 -3.73
CA ALA A 23 8.04 -14.32 -2.99
C ALA A 23 8.03 -14.60 -1.47
N ASN A 24 8.99 -15.39 -0.98
CA ASN A 24 9.04 -15.84 0.42
C ASN A 24 9.73 -14.85 1.37
N GLY A 25 10.29 -13.77 0.83
CA GLY A 25 10.99 -12.75 1.60
C GLY A 25 10.05 -11.70 2.17
N THR A 26 10.54 -10.96 3.17
CA THR A 26 9.82 -9.84 3.80
C THR A 26 10.36 -8.49 3.35
N GLU A 27 11.25 -8.46 2.35
CA GLU A 27 11.83 -7.23 1.81
C GLU A 27 10.79 -6.38 1.06
N GLY A 28 11.00 -5.08 1.02
CA GLY A 28 9.97 -4.12 0.66
C GLY A 28 9.44 -4.25 -0.77
N ASN A 29 10.29 -4.64 -1.71
CA ASN A 29 9.88 -4.91 -3.10
C ASN A 29 9.10 -6.22 -3.25
N ILE A 30 9.31 -7.22 -2.39
CA ILE A 30 8.49 -8.43 -2.33
C ILE A 30 7.14 -8.11 -1.69
N VAL A 31 7.16 -7.44 -0.54
CA VAL A 31 5.96 -7.01 0.18
C VAL A 31 5.08 -6.15 -0.73
N PHE A 32 5.63 -5.14 -1.40
CA PHE A 32 4.88 -4.30 -2.33
C PHE A 32 4.19 -5.12 -3.42
N LEU A 33 4.90 -6.06 -4.06
CA LEU A 33 4.32 -6.86 -5.14
C LEU A 33 3.21 -7.78 -4.62
N GLN A 34 3.39 -8.38 -3.45
CA GLN A 34 2.35 -9.20 -2.80
C GLN A 34 1.10 -8.38 -2.51
N LEU A 35 1.26 -7.22 -1.86
CA LEU A 35 0.14 -6.34 -1.55
C LEU A 35 -0.58 -5.85 -2.81
N LEU A 36 0.17 -5.52 -3.87
CA LEU A 36 -0.41 -5.09 -5.13
C LEU A 36 -1.25 -6.20 -5.76
N VAL A 37 -0.74 -7.45 -5.82
CA VAL A 37 -1.45 -8.57 -6.43
C VAL A 37 -2.67 -8.96 -5.60
N ASP A 38 -2.56 -9.03 -4.28
CA ASP A 38 -3.70 -9.32 -3.40
C ASP A 38 -4.79 -8.25 -3.51
N ALA A 39 -4.41 -6.98 -3.59
CA ALA A 39 -5.36 -5.87 -3.73
C ALA A 39 -6.18 -5.96 -5.02
N LEU A 40 -5.62 -6.50 -6.12
CA LEU A 40 -6.37 -6.69 -7.37
C LEU A 40 -7.56 -7.64 -7.20
N ALA A 41 -7.45 -8.61 -6.28
CA ALA A 41 -8.53 -9.54 -5.95
C ALA A 41 -9.51 -8.96 -4.91
N LEU A 42 -9.05 -8.06 -4.04
CA LEU A 42 -9.84 -7.47 -2.96
C LEU A 42 -10.66 -6.25 -3.38
N GLN A 43 -10.16 -5.48 -4.35
CA GLN A 43 -10.83 -4.26 -4.81
C GLN A 43 -12.21 -4.57 -5.45
N PRO A 44 -13.18 -3.65 -5.34
CA PRO A 44 -14.49 -3.82 -5.98
C PRO A 44 -14.39 -3.77 -7.51
N CYS A 45 -15.46 -4.18 -8.19
CA CYS A 45 -15.57 -4.02 -9.65
C CYS A 45 -15.63 -2.52 -10.01
N ASN A 46 -14.84 -2.10 -11.01
CA ASN A 46 -14.67 -0.71 -11.41
C ASN A 46 -14.31 0.23 -10.24
N PRO A 47 -13.17 -0.02 -9.57
CA PRO A 47 -12.80 0.73 -8.37
C PRO A 47 -12.41 2.17 -8.72
N THR A 48 -12.67 3.09 -7.79
CA THR A 48 -12.03 4.40 -7.75
C THR A 48 -10.60 4.29 -7.20
N VAL A 49 -9.81 5.37 -7.31
CA VAL A 49 -8.45 5.38 -6.75
C VAL A 49 -8.43 5.21 -5.22
N PRO A 50 -9.33 5.85 -4.44
CA PRO A 50 -9.51 5.53 -3.02
C PRO A 50 -9.87 4.06 -2.74
N ASP A 51 -10.73 3.44 -3.55
CA ASP A 51 -11.07 2.02 -3.37
C ASP A 51 -9.84 1.13 -3.55
N ALA A 52 -9.01 1.41 -4.57
CA ALA A 52 -7.77 0.67 -4.80
C ALA A 52 -6.72 0.89 -3.68
N ARG A 53 -6.65 2.11 -3.11
CA ARG A 53 -5.82 2.38 -1.91
C ARG A 53 -6.30 1.50 -0.74
N ASP A 54 -7.59 1.50 -0.47
CA ASP A 54 -8.16 0.77 0.67
C ASP A 54 -7.97 -0.74 0.49
N ALA A 55 -8.06 -1.26 -0.74
CA ALA A 55 -7.73 -2.65 -1.06
C ALA A 55 -6.26 -3.01 -0.77
N ILE A 56 -5.30 -2.12 -1.07
CA ILE A 56 -3.88 -2.33 -0.73
C ILE A 56 -3.66 -2.36 0.79
N ILE A 57 -4.34 -1.50 1.53
CA ILE A 57 -4.25 -1.46 3.00
C ILE A 57 -4.94 -2.70 3.61
N GLN A 58 -6.05 -3.16 3.02
CA GLN A 58 -6.71 -4.39 3.41
C GLN A 58 -5.85 -5.63 3.11
N ALA A 59 -5.14 -5.66 1.98
CA ALA A 59 -4.19 -6.73 1.68
C ALA A 59 -3.12 -6.85 2.78
N ASP A 60 -2.63 -5.74 3.31
CA ASP A 60 -1.67 -5.74 4.42
C ASP A 60 -2.28 -6.23 5.73
N ALA A 61 -3.53 -5.83 6.00
CA ALA A 61 -4.29 -6.33 7.15
C ALA A 61 -4.47 -7.87 7.10
N VAL A 62 -4.75 -8.42 5.92
CA VAL A 62 -4.99 -9.87 5.73
C VAL A 62 -3.68 -10.66 5.74
N ARG A 63 -2.65 -10.22 5.02
CA ARG A 63 -1.40 -10.99 4.84
C ARG A 63 -0.40 -10.80 5.97
N TYR A 64 -0.26 -9.57 6.47
CA TYR A 64 0.78 -9.17 7.41
C TYR A 64 0.21 -8.63 8.72
N ASN A 65 -1.06 -8.91 9.02
CA ASN A 65 -1.76 -8.44 10.22
C ASN A 65 -1.69 -6.91 10.41
N GLY A 66 -1.60 -6.14 9.31
CA GLY A 66 -1.58 -4.68 9.34
C GLY A 66 -0.24 -4.06 9.72
N ALA A 67 0.86 -4.84 9.69
CA ALA A 67 2.20 -4.38 10.08
C ALA A 67 2.67 -3.12 9.34
N ASN A 68 2.17 -2.87 8.13
CA ASN A 68 2.57 -1.73 7.30
C ASN A 68 1.49 -0.63 7.23
N LYS A 69 0.39 -0.74 7.97
CA LYS A 69 -0.76 0.19 7.92
C LYS A 69 -0.34 1.67 7.88
N CYS A 70 0.47 2.09 8.85
CA CYS A 70 0.86 3.49 9.01
C CYS A 70 1.76 3.96 7.86
N LEU A 71 2.69 3.11 7.42
CA LEU A 71 3.60 3.36 6.32
C LEU A 71 2.83 3.53 5.00
N LEU A 72 1.88 2.63 4.72
CA LEU A 72 1.03 2.69 3.54
C LEU A 72 0.18 3.97 3.54
N TRP A 73 -0.50 4.27 4.65
CA TRP A 73 -1.32 5.48 4.78
C TRP A 73 -0.50 6.75 4.54
N LYS A 74 0.69 6.86 5.15
CA LYS A 74 1.60 8.00 4.98
C LYS A 74 2.08 8.11 3.52
N ALA A 75 2.39 6.98 2.86
CA ALA A 75 2.80 6.96 1.46
C ALA A 75 1.69 7.44 0.52
N PHE A 76 0.44 7.02 0.73
CA PHE A 76 -0.72 7.49 -0.05
C PHE A 76 -1.05 8.95 0.22
N ALA A 77 -1.11 9.34 1.50
CA ALA A 77 -1.36 10.71 1.93
C ALA A 77 -0.34 11.72 1.36
N SER A 78 0.92 11.30 1.17
CA SER A 78 1.97 12.13 0.54
C SER A 78 1.64 12.60 -0.89
N LYS A 79 0.62 11.99 -1.54
CA LYS A 79 0.14 12.34 -2.88
C LYS A 79 -1.37 12.57 -2.92
N GLY A 80 -1.95 13.09 -1.84
CA GLY A 80 -3.35 13.50 -1.84
C GLY A 80 -4.35 12.36 -1.66
N LEU A 81 -3.91 11.14 -1.36
CA LEU A 81 -4.77 9.97 -1.16
C LEU A 81 -4.89 9.54 0.30
N GLY A 82 -4.78 10.49 1.22
CA GLY A 82 -5.00 10.32 2.64
C GLY A 82 -6.48 10.17 3.02
N VAL A 83 -6.73 10.17 4.33
CA VAL A 83 -8.05 10.05 4.94
C VAL A 83 -8.98 11.15 4.44
N GLY A 84 -10.13 10.77 3.88
CA GLY A 84 -11.11 11.70 3.33
C GLY A 84 -10.90 12.11 1.87
N ALA A 85 -9.87 11.59 1.19
CA ALA A 85 -9.74 11.76 -0.26
C ALA A 85 -10.91 11.07 -0.99
N ALA A 86 -11.71 11.85 -1.72
CA ALA A 86 -12.90 11.38 -2.46
C ALA A 86 -13.38 12.44 -3.45
N ASN A 87 -14.10 12.04 -4.50
CA ASN A 87 -14.76 12.96 -5.44
C ASN A 87 -13.82 14.05 -5.99
N HIS A 88 -12.61 13.67 -6.40
CA HIS A 88 -11.57 14.59 -6.90
C HIS A 88 -11.08 15.62 -5.87
N LYS A 89 -11.28 15.36 -4.57
CA LYS A 89 -10.68 16.13 -3.48
C LYS A 89 -9.52 15.34 -2.88
N ASP A 90 -8.36 15.99 -2.84
CA ASP A 90 -7.17 15.43 -2.24
C ASP A 90 -7.19 15.56 -0.72
N SER A 91 -6.53 14.63 -0.04
CA SER A 91 -6.23 14.70 1.39
C SER A 91 -4.79 14.27 1.67
N SER A 92 -4.09 15.06 2.47
CA SER A 92 -2.75 14.72 2.98
C SER A 92 -2.77 14.15 4.40
N LYS A 93 -3.96 13.88 4.97
CA LYS A 93 -4.11 13.38 6.34
C LYS A 93 -3.87 11.87 6.40
N ALA A 94 -3.00 11.41 7.29
CA ALA A 94 -2.95 10.01 7.71
C ALA A 94 -3.93 9.76 8.88
N PRO A 95 -4.36 8.51 9.16
CA PRO A 95 -5.17 8.20 10.33
C PRO A 95 -4.49 8.66 11.62
N ASP A 96 -5.29 9.03 12.63
CA ASP A 96 -4.75 9.59 13.88
C ASP A 96 -3.99 8.54 14.73
N ASP A 97 -4.18 7.25 14.44
CA ASP A 97 -3.48 6.14 15.06
C ASP A 97 -2.20 5.68 14.31
N CYS A 98 -1.72 6.50 13.36
CA CYS A 98 -0.59 6.18 12.47
C CYS A 98 0.69 7.00 12.67
#